data_AF-A0A935NYP1-F1
#
_entry.id   AF-A0A935NYP1-F1
#
_cell.length_a   1.000
_cell.length_b   1.000
_cell.length_c   1.000
_cell.angle_alpha   90.00
_cell.angle_beta   90.00
_cell.angle_gamma   90.00
#
_symmetry.space_group_name_H-M   'P 1'
#
loop_
_entity.id
_entity.type
_entity.pdbx_description
1 polymer ?
#
loop_
_entity_poly.entity_id
_entity_poly.type
_entity_poly.pdbx_seq_one_letter_code
_entity_poly.pdbx_strand_id
1 'polypeptide(L)'
;MLLLHRDIRWFVLPGGEAVDCGRHKLLRRLLYSLATARLRRPGQPLARVELLAAGWPDERILPRAAANRMHVALFRLRRMGLGAWLEHVEDGWRLSPALEIEVSDAPSPPAPSPALPHVLMRQAG
;
A
#
# COMPACT_ATOMS: atom_id res chain seq x y z
N MET A 1 0.37 -2.00 -12.03
CA MET A 1 1.50 -2.28 -11.13
C MET A 1 1.64 -1.19 -10.06
N LEU A 2 1.93 -1.59 -8.82
CA LEU A 2 2.34 -0.72 -7.70
C LEU A 2 3.87 -0.76 -7.59
N LEU A 3 4.53 0.39 -7.70
CA LEU A 3 5.98 0.49 -7.46
C LEU A 3 6.21 0.98 -6.02
N LEU A 4 7.02 0.26 -5.24
CA LEU A 4 7.32 0.58 -3.85
C LEU A 4 8.80 0.90 -3.69
N HIS A 5 9.12 1.96 -2.95
CA HIS A 5 10.47 2.09 -2.40
C HIS A 5 10.76 0.95 -1.40
N ARG A 6 11.98 0.41 -1.34
CA ARG A 6 12.40 -0.67 -0.40
C ARG A 6 11.97 -0.44 1.07
N ASP A 7 12.05 0.81 1.51
CA ASP A 7 11.69 1.23 2.88
C ASP A 7 10.32 1.92 2.94
N ILE A 8 9.55 1.87 1.86
CA ILE A 8 8.23 2.52 1.72
C ILE A 8 8.34 4.05 1.96
N ARG A 9 9.39 4.71 1.48
CA ARG A 9 9.50 6.18 1.58
C ARG A 9 8.55 6.88 0.62
N TRP A 10 8.30 6.25 -0.51
CA TRP A 10 7.34 6.64 -1.53
C TRP A 10 6.78 5.38 -2.18
N PHE A 11 5.66 5.51 -2.89
CA PHE A 11 5.15 4.50 -3.80
C PHE A 11 4.46 5.14 -5.01
N VAL A 12 4.33 4.41 -6.11
CA VAL A 12 3.61 4.85 -7.31
C VAL A 12 2.42 3.92 -7.53
N LEU A 13 1.22 4.48 -7.56
CA LEU A 13 -0.03 3.76 -7.75
C LEU A 13 -0.14 3.18 -9.17
N PRO A 14 -0.96 2.14 -9.38
CA PRO A 14 -1.42 1.77 -10.71
C PRO A 14 -2.14 2.97 -11.34
N GLY A 15 -1.48 3.64 -12.29
CA GLY A 15 -1.91 4.94 -12.84
C GLY A 15 -0.81 6.00 -12.86
N GLY A 16 0.33 5.76 -12.19
CA GLY A 16 1.52 6.62 -12.27
C GLY A 16 1.56 7.75 -11.24
N GLU A 17 0.54 7.89 -10.39
CA GLU A 17 0.55 8.86 -9.30
C GLU A 17 1.55 8.43 -8.21
N ALA A 18 2.54 9.28 -7.95
CA ALA A 18 3.51 9.09 -6.89
C ALA A 18 3.01 9.66 -5.56
N VAL A 19 3.12 8.88 -4.50
CA VAL A 19 2.69 9.23 -3.15
C VAL A 19 3.87 9.18 -2.19
N ASP A 20 4.10 10.29 -1.48
CA ASP A 20 5.08 10.36 -0.40
C ASP A 20 4.51 9.69 0.88
N CYS A 21 5.30 8.78 1.46
CA CYS A 21 4.99 8.13 2.73
C CYS A 21 6.10 8.34 3.78
N GLY A 22 7.18 9.05 3.46
CA GLY A 22 8.42 9.15 4.22
C GLY A 22 8.21 9.63 5.66
N ARG A 23 7.31 10.61 5.85
CA ARG A 23 6.98 11.20 7.15
C ARG A 23 6.01 10.35 7.99
N HIS A 24 5.37 9.35 7.39
CA HIS A 24 4.31 8.57 8.03
C HIS A 24 4.82 7.21 8.53
N LYS A 25 5.70 7.21 9.55
CA LYS A 25 6.35 5.99 10.10
C LYS A 25 5.39 4.80 10.32
N LEU A 26 4.22 5.06 10.90
CA LEU A 26 3.18 4.04 11.11
C LEU A 26 2.68 3.45 9.78
N LEU A 27 2.32 4.30 8.81
CA LEU A 27 1.80 3.86 7.52
C LEU A 27 2.86 3.08 6.73
N ARG A 28 4.13 3.50 6.83
CA ARG A 28 5.27 2.78 6.25
C ARG A 28 5.39 1.37 6.81
N ARG A 29 5.34 1.20 8.13
CA ARG A 29 5.41 -0.12 8.78
C ARG A 29 4.27 -1.03 8.34
N LEU A 30 3.05 -0.50 8.29
CA LEU A 30 1.87 -1.27 7.88
C LEU A 30 1.93 -1.66 6.41
N LEU A 31 2.23 -0.72 5.51
CA LEU A 31 2.34 -1.00 4.08
C LEU A 31 3.51 -1.94 3.77
N TYR A 32 4.66 -1.77 4.45
CA TYR A 32 5.78 -2.71 4.37
C TYR A 32 5.37 -4.13 4.75
N SER A 33 4.61 -4.28 5.85
CA SER A 33 4.16 -5.58 6.34
C SER A 33 3.16 -6.22 5.38
N LEU A 34 2.19 -5.45 4.88
CA LEU A 34 1.22 -5.91 3.88
C LEU A 34 1.90 -6.32 2.56
N ALA A 35 2.86 -5.53 2.06
CA ALA A 35 3.62 -5.85 0.85
C ALA A 35 4.49 -7.10 1.05
N THR A 36 5.17 -7.20 2.19
CA THR A 36 5.99 -8.38 2.53
C THR A 36 5.13 -9.64 2.63
N ALA A 37 3.97 -9.56 3.28
CA ALA A 37 3.02 -10.66 3.36
C ALA A 37 2.52 -11.07 1.98
N ARG A 38 2.16 -10.10 1.13
CA ARG A 38 1.72 -10.33 -0.24
C ARG A 38 2.79 -11.01 -1.11
N LEU A 39 4.07 -10.70 -0.91
CA LEU A 39 5.18 -11.31 -1.63
C LEU A 39 5.53 -12.72 -1.10
N ARG A 40 5.50 -12.92 0.22
CA ARG A 40 5.86 -14.20 0.86
C ARG A 40 4.73 -15.23 0.88
N ARG A 41 3.48 -14.76 1.01
CA ARG A 41 2.26 -15.57 1.16
C ARG A 41 1.14 -14.99 0.28
N PRO A 42 1.24 -15.09 -1.06
CA PRO A 42 0.23 -14.54 -1.96
C PRO A 42 -1.19 -15.02 -1.60
N GLY A 43 -2.15 -14.09 -1.56
CA GLY A 43 -3.55 -14.40 -1.24
C GLY A 43 -3.89 -14.49 0.25
N GLN A 44 -2.91 -14.70 1.13
CA GLN A 44 -3.16 -14.82 2.57
C GLN A 44 -3.23 -13.43 3.23
N PRO A 45 -4.27 -13.15 4.04
CA PRO A 45 -4.35 -11.93 4.81
C PRO A 45 -3.38 -11.93 5.99
N LEU A 46 -2.96 -10.72 6.40
CA LEU A 46 -2.39 -10.49 7.72
C LEU A 46 -3.52 -10.38 8.73
N ALA A 47 -3.43 -11.17 9.79
CA ALA A 47 -4.35 -11.08 10.91
C ALA A 47 -4.22 -9.72 11.61
N ARG A 48 -5.31 -9.30 12.26
CA ARG A 48 -5.34 -8.09 13.10
C ARG A 48 -4.15 -7.97 14.05
N VAL A 49 -3.78 -9.07 14.71
CA VAL A 49 -2.68 -9.08 15.69
C VAL A 49 -1.32 -8.81 15.03
N GLU A 50 -1.08 -9.36 13.83
CA GLU A 50 0.15 -9.13 13.07
C GLU A 50 0.27 -7.65 12.65
N LEU A 51 -0.82 -7.05 12.18
CA LEU A 51 -0.84 -5.63 11.80
C LEU A 51 -0.65 -4.70 13.00
N LEU A 52 -1.23 -5.04 14.15
CA LEU A 52 -1.03 -4.27 15.37
C LEU A 52 0.43 -4.34 15.83
N ALA A 53 1.03 -5.54 15.85
CA ALA A 53 2.43 -5.72 16.20
C ALA A 53 3.37 -4.97 15.23
N ALA A 54 3.06 -4.97 13.94
CA ALA A 54 3.83 -4.25 12.93
C ALA A 54 3.70 -2.72 13.06
N GLY A 55 2.49 -2.20 13.27
CA GLY A 55 2.26 -0.77 13.34
C GLY A 55 2.83 -0.14 14.62
N TRP A 56 2.70 -0.85 15.73
CA TRP A 56 3.01 -0.38 17.08
C TRP A 56 3.87 -1.38 17.87
N PRO A 57 5.09 -1.70 17.40
CA PRO A 57 5.95 -2.73 17.99
C PRO A 57 6.34 -2.44 19.45
N ASP A 58 6.39 -1.17 19.83
CA ASP A 58 6.89 -0.73 21.15
C ASP A 58 5.77 -0.22 22.07
N GLU A 59 4.50 -0.31 21.66
CA GLU A 59 3.40 0.27 22.42
C GLU A 59 2.47 -0.78 23.03
N ARG A 60 2.17 -0.62 24.32
CA ARG A 60 1.10 -1.37 25.00
C ARG A 60 -0.21 -0.62 24.80
N ILE A 61 -0.99 -1.05 23.82
CA ILE A 61 -2.24 -0.41 23.45
C ILE A 61 -3.42 -1.17 24.04
N LEU A 62 -4.32 -0.47 24.74
CA LEU A 62 -5.59 -1.05 25.19
C LEU A 62 -6.40 -1.59 23.99
N PRO A 63 -7.09 -2.73 24.11
CA PRO A 63 -7.74 -3.39 22.96
C PRO A 63 -8.68 -2.49 22.14
N ARG A 64 -9.46 -1.63 22.80
CA ARG A 64 -10.38 -0.67 22.16
C ARG A 64 -9.63 0.43 21.41
N ALA A 65 -8.53 0.94 21.97
CA ALA A 65 -7.68 1.94 21.32
C ALA A 65 -6.96 1.36 20.10
N ALA A 66 -6.53 0.08 20.18
CA ALA A 66 -5.90 -0.64 19.08
C ALA A 66 -6.84 -0.76 17.87
N ALA A 67 -8.12 -1.11 18.08
CA ALA A 67 -9.11 -1.19 17.00
C ALA A 67 -9.26 0.14 16.25
N ASN A 68 -9.44 1.24 16.98
CA ASN A 68 -9.62 2.56 16.37
C ASN A 68 -8.37 3.02 15.61
N ARG A 69 -7.18 2.85 16.20
CA ARG A 69 -5.91 3.23 15.56
C ARG A 69 -5.65 2.43 14.29
N MET A 70 -5.91 1.14 14.30
CA MET A 70 -5.80 0.29 13.12
C MET A 70 -6.78 0.73 12.02
N HIS A 71 -8.05 0.95 12.37
CA HIS A 71 -9.05 1.45 11.43
C HIS A 71 -8.61 2.76 10.78
N VAL A 72 -8.16 3.75 11.57
CA VAL A 72 -7.67 5.04 11.06
C VAL A 72 -6.45 4.87 10.16
N ALA A 73 -5.51 4.00 10.50
CA ALA A 73 -4.30 3.79 9.71
C ALA A 73 -4.61 3.13 8.36
N LEU A 74 -5.46 2.09 8.35
CA LEU A 74 -5.90 1.43 7.12
C LEU A 74 -6.75 2.37 6.25
N PHE A 75 -7.63 3.17 6.86
CA PHE A 75 -8.39 4.20 6.16
C PHE A 75 -7.48 5.22 5.47
N ARG A 76 -6.40 5.67 6.14
CA ARG A 76 -5.42 6.57 5.53
C ARG A 76 -4.72 5.92 4.32
N LEU A 77 -4.29 4.67 4.43
CA LEU A 77 -3.72 3.95 3.27
C LEU A 77 -4.70 3.88 2.10
N ARG A 78 -5.99 3.61 2.37
CA ARG A 78 -7.03 3.62 1.34
C ARG A 78 -7.18 4.98 0.66
N ARG A 79 -7.17 6.05 1.44
CA ARG A 79 -7.25 7.43 0.94
C ARG A 79 -6.02 7.86 0.14
N MET A 80 -4.89 7.21 0.35
CA MET A 80 -3.67 7.39 -0.44
C MET A 80 -3.68 6.57 -1.75
N GLY A 81 -4.85 6.14 -2.22
CA GLY A 81 -5.04 5.42 -3.48
C GLY A 81 -5.00 3.89 -3.39
N LEU A 82 -4.71 3.32 -2.22
CA LEU A 82 -4.73 1.86 -2.05
C LEU A 82 -6.14 1.30 -1.80
N GLY A 83 -7.19 2.12 -1.86
CA GLY A 83 -8.57 1.75 -1.57
C GLY A 83 -9.06 0.50 -2.32
N ALA A 84 -8.85 0.48 -3.64
CA ALA A 84 -9.25 -0.63 -4.51
C ALA A 84 -8.43 -1.92 -4.30
N TRP A 85 -7.29 -1.81 -3.63
CA TRP A 85 -6.32 -2.90 -3.51
C TRP A 85 -6.13 -3.40 -2.08
N LEU A 86 -6.59 -2.65 -1.07
CA LEU A 86 -6.51 -3.03 0.34
C LEU A 86 -7.80 -3.72 0.78
N GLU A 87 -7.81 -5.03 0.58
CA GLU A 87 -8.94 -5.90 0.84
C GLU A 87 -8.99 -6.27 2.33
N HIS A 88 -10.22 -6.34 2.86
CA HIS A 88 -10.50 -6.98 4.14
C HIS A 88 -11.10 -8.35 3.82
N VAL A 89 -10.46 -9.42 4.29
CA VAL A 89 -10.80 -10.81 3.95
C VAL A 89 -10.70 -11.64 5.22
N GLU A 90 -11.77 -12.38 5.51
CA GLU A 90 -11.93 -13.11 6.79
C GLU A 90 -11.67 -12.15 7.98
N ASP A 91 -10.70 -12.48 8.82
CA ASP A 91 -10.32 -11.72 10.02
C ASP A 91 -9.06 -10.85 9.83
N GLY A 92 -8.71 -10.53 8.58
CA GLY A 92 -7.47 -9.84 8.26
C GLY A 92 -7.51 -8.95 7.02
N TRP A 93 -6.35 -8.35 6.72
CA TRP A 93 -6.17 -7.46 5.58
C TRP A 93 -5.06 -7.94 4.67
N ARG A 94 -5.27 -7.80 3.37
CA ARG A 94 -4.25 -8.08 2.35
C ARG A 94 -4.21 -6.99 1.31
N LEU A 95 -3.04 -6.86 0.68
CA LEU A 95 -3.00 -6.27 -0.66
C LEU A 95 -3.52 -7.30 -1.66
N SER A 96 -4.33 -6.85 -2.60
CA SER A 96 -4.96 -7.69 -3.60
C SER A 96 -3.93 -8.57 -4.33
N PRO A 97 -4.22 -9.86 -4.54
CA PRO A 97 -3.42 -10.70 -5.41
C PRO A 97 -3.34 -10.18 -6.85
N ALA A 98 -4.36 -9.46 -7.32
CA ALA A 98 -4.37 -8.85 -8.64
C ALA A 98 -3.44 -7.62 -8.76
N LEU A 99 -2.97 -7.09 -7.63
CA LEU A 99 -2.00 -5.99 -7.63
C LEU A 99 -0.59 -6.54 -7.81
N GLU A 100 -0.02 -6.31 -8.99
CA GLU A 100 1.41 -6.51 -9.23
C GLU A 100 2.24 -5.53 -8.41
N ILE A 101 3.30 -6.01 -7.77
CA ILE A 101 4.20 -5.22 -6.92
C ILE A 101 5.62 -5.32 -7.46
N GLU A 102 6.24 -4.17 -7.66
CA GLU A 102 7.67 -4.03 -7.93
C GLU A 102 8.33 -3.23 -6.80
N VAL A 103 9.57 -3.58 -6.45
CA VAL A 103 10.35 -2.89 -5.41
C VAL A 103 11.53 -2.16 -6.06
N SER A 104 11.69 -0.89 -5.71
CA SER A 104 12.76 -0.01 -6.18
C SER A 104 13.59 0.51 -5.01
N ASP A 105 14.90 0.66 -5.26
CA ASP A 105 15.85 1.30 -4.35
C ASP A 105 16.09 2.79 -4.69
N ALA A 106 15.39 3.34 -5.69
CA ALA A 106 15.60 4.71 -6.13
C ALA A 106 15.25 5.73 -5.02
N PRO A 107 16.07 6.77 -4.80
CA PRO A 107 15.87 7.70 -3.69
C PRO A 107 14.58 8.54 -3.82
N SER A 108 14.06 8.70 -5.04
CA SER A 108 12.82 9.39 -5.37
C SER A 108 11.96 8.52 -6.30
N PRO A 109 10.63 8.73 -6.33
CA PRO A 109 9.80 8.05 -7.32
C PRO A 109 10.30 8.39 -8.73
N PRO A 110 10.16 7.47 -9.70
CA PRO A 110 10.42 7.81 -11.09
C PRO A 110 9.52 8.98 -11.48
N ALA A 111 10.02 9.85 -12.37
CA ALA A 111 9.19 10.91 -12.93
C ALA A 111 7.90 10.27 -13.48
N PRO A 112 6.72 10.89 -13.27
CA PRO A 112 5.49 10.37 -13.84
C PRO A 112 5.74 10.20 -15.33
N SER A 113 5.66 8.96 -15.81
CA SER A 113 5.78 8.71 -17.24
C SER A 113 4.72 9.56 -17.90
N PRO A 114 5.02 10.39 -18.92
CA PRO A 114 3.97 11.07 -19.66
C PRO A 114 3.04 9.95 -20.12
N ALA A 115 1.81 9.94 -19.60
CA ALA A 115 0.81 9.02 -20.06
C ALA A 115 0.85 9.15 -21.58
N LEU A 116 1.25 8.08 -22.28
CA LEU A 116 1.22 8.09 -23.73
C LEU A 116 -0.20 8.56 -24.07
N PRO A 117 -0.38 9.73 -24.73
CA PRO A 117 -1.70 10.08 -25.21
C PRO A 117 -2.12 8.87 -26.02
N HIS A 118 -3.21 8.24 -25.60
CA HIS A 118 -3.88 7.17 -26.31
C HIS A 118 -4.02 7.71 -27.74
N VAL A 119 -3.14 7.23 -28.61
CA VAL A 119 -3.03 7.67 -30.00
C VAL A 119 -4.43 7.58 -30.56
N LEU A 120 -4.94 8.75 -30.98
CA LEU A 120 -6.21 8.89 -31.68
C LEU A 120 -6.29 7.79 -32.76
N MET A 121 -7.09 6.76 -32.51
CA MET A 121 -7.57 5.91 -33.58
C MET A 121 -8.67 6.67 -34.32
N ARG A 122 -8.28 7.17 -35.49
CA ARG A 122 -9.06 7.27 -36.73
C ARG A 122 -10.57 7.49 -36.60
N GLN A 123 -11.01 8.62 -37.15
CA GLN A 123 -11.98 8.58 -38.25
C GLN A 123 -11.44 9.47 -39.38
N ALA A 124 -11.05 8.82 -40.46
CA ALA A 124 -11.13 9.38 -41.81
C ALA A 124 -12.59 9.25 -42.25
N GLY A 125 -13.12 10.25 -42.95
CA GLY A 125 -14.49 10.26 -43.45
C GLY A 125 -14.99 11.67 -43.72
#